data_AF-A0A2E8R3K3-F1
#
_entry.id   AF-A0A2E8R3K3-F1
#
_cell.length_a   1.000
_cell.length_b   1.000
_cell.length_c   1.000
_cell.angle_alpha   90.00
_cell.angle_beta   90.00
_cell.angle_gamma   90.00
#
_symmetry.space_group_name_H-M   'P 1'
#
loop_
_entity.id
_entity.type
_entity.pdbx_description
1 polymer ?
#
loop_
_entity_poly.entity_id
_entity_poly.type
_entity_poly.pdbx_seq_one_letter_code
_entity_poly.pdbx_strand_id
1 'polypeptide(L)' 'MVTREDCAQLDARDPLAPLRERFALLEGVIYLDGNSLGALPKAAAERAGAVIGEEWDNGLIRGWNDA' A
#
# COMPACT_ATOMS: atom_id res chain seq x y z
N MET A 1 28.51 15.62 9.52
CA MET A 1 27.21 15.46 10.21
C MET A 1 26.15 15.54 9.14
N VAL A 2 25.19 14.61 9.13
CA VAL A 2 24.06 14.65 8.18
C VAL A 2 23.05 15.69 8.67
N THR A 3 22.59 16.54 7.76
CA THR A 3 21.60 17.60 7.99
C THR A 3 20.22 17.20 7.43
N ARG A 4 19.17 17.96 7.77
CA ARG A 4 17.85 17.79 7.17
C ARG A 4 17.88 17.97 5.64
N GLU A 5 18.69 18.93 5.17
CA GLU A 5 18.84 19.22 3.75
C GLU A 5 19.46 18.02 3.01
N ASP A 6 20.46 17.38 3.62
CA ASP A 6 21.06 16.16 3.07
C ASP A 6 20.00 15.05 2.88
N CYS A 7 19.11 14.84 3.87
CA CYS A 7 18.01 13.89 3.77
C CYS A 7 17.01 14.26 2.66
N ALA A 8 16.61 15.53 2.57
CA ALA A 8 15.68 15.99 1.54
C ALA A 8 16.25 15.77 0.12
N GLN A 9 17.56 15.97 -0.05
CA GLN A 9 18.21 15.69 -1.32
C GLN A 9 18.34 14.19 -1.61
N LEU A 10 18.42 13.34 -0.60
CA LEU A 10 18.37 11.88 -0.78
C LEU A 10 16.97 11.46 -1.24
N ASP A 11 15.91 11.96 -0.60
CA ASP A 11 14.51 11.70 -1.01
C ASP A 11 14.26 12.14 -2.46
N ALA A 12 14.76 13.32 -2.84
CA ALA A 12 14.61 13.85 -4.21
C ALA A 12 15.33 13.01 -5.29
N ARG A 13 16.33 12.21 -4.89
CA ARG A 13 17.13 11.36 -5.77
C ARG A 13 16.76 9.89 -5.68
N ASP A 14 15.80 9.51 -4.83
CA ASP A 14 15.40 8.14 -4.63
C ASP A 14 14.59 7.62 -5.84
N PRO A 15 15.11 6.65 -6.63
CA PRO A 15 14.36 6.07 -7.74
C PRO A 15 13.13 5.26 -7.28
N LEU A 16 13.03 4.91 -5.99
CA LEU A 16 11.92 4.17 -5.41
C LEU A 16 10.82 5.09 -4.83
N ALA A 17 11.03 6.40 -4.78
CA ALA A 17 10.06 7.36 -4.24
C ALA A 17 8.62 7.18 -4.79
N PRO A 18 8.40 6.89 -6.09
CA PRO A 18 7.05 6.66 -6.62
C PRO A 18 6.34 5.43 -6.02
N LEU A 19 7.08 4.44 -5.49
CA LEU A 19 6.47 3.26 -4.87
C LEU A 19 5.70 3.60 -3.59
N ARG A 20 6.07 4.70 -2.90
CA ARG A 20 5.36 5.19 -1.71
C ARG A 20 3.89 5.46 -2.00
N GLU A 21 3.57 5.92 -3.21
CA GLU A 21 2.20 6.24 -3.63
C GLU A 21 1.30 5.01 -3.74
N ARG A 22 1.87 3.80 -3.74
CA ARG A 22 1.11 2.54 -3.76
C ARG A 22 0.54 2.14 -2.41
N PHE A 23 0.91 2.85 -1.33
CA PHE A 23 0.47 2.57 0.03
C PHE A 23 -0.49 3.64 0.55
N ALA A 24 -1.47 3.21 1.34
CA ALA A 24 -2.34 4.09 2.11
C ALA A 24 -1.64 4.43 3.43
N LEU A 25 -0.98 5.59 3.47
CA LEU A 25 -0.26 6.07 4.65
C LEU A 25 -1.07 7.16 5.35
N LEU A 26 -1.07 7.14 6.69
CA LEU A 26 -1.75 8.16 7.49
C LEU A 26 -0.92 9.44 7.53
N GLU A 27 -1.57 10.58 7.25
CA GLU A 27 -0.93 11.89 7.31
C GLU A 27 -0.39 12.17 8.73
N GLY A 28 0.81 12.76 8.80
CA GLY A 28 1.46 13.10 10.08
C GLY A 28 2.09 11.92 10.83
N VAL A 29 1.99 10.68 10.33
CA VAL A 29 2.58 9.49 10.97
C VAL A 29 3.86 9.04 10.26
N ILE A 30 4.94 8.89 11.03
CA ILE A 30 6.17 8.22 10.58
C ILE A 30 6.08 6.75 11.02
N TYR A 31 5.70 5.87 10.10
CA TYR A 31 5.46 4.45 10.41
C TYR A 31 6.76 3.64 10.33
N LEU A 32 7.33 3.30 11.50
CA LEU A 32 8.62 2.59 11.62
C LEU A 32 8.49 1.14 12.13
N ASP A 33 7.29 0.54 12.09
CA ASP A 33 7.04 -0.84 12.54
C ASP A 33 6.57 -1.76 11.39
N GLY A 34 6.98 -1.43 10.16
CA GLY A 34 6.69 -2.22 8.96
C GLY A 34 7.26 -3.64 8.97
N ASN A 35 8.21 -3.90 9.87
CA ASN A 35 8.77 -5.23 10.14
C ASN A 35 7.80 -6.14 10.90
N SER A 36 6.83 -5.58 11.61
CA SER A 36 5.82 -6.32 12.37
C SER A 36 4.54 -6.45 11.54
N LEU A 37 4.03 -5.31 11.07
CA LEU A 37 2.88 -5.24 10.18
C LEU A 37 3.17 -4.29 9.02
N GLY A 38 3.14 -4.78 7.79
CA GLY A 38 3.35 -3.94 6.61
C GLY A 38 2.26 -2.86 6.47
N ALA A 39 2.64 -1.68 5.96
CA ALA A 39 1.66 -0.65 5.59
C ALA A 39 0.70 -1.17 4.51
N LEU A 40 -0.55 -0.73 4.55
CA LEU A 40 -1.60 -1.19 3.64
C LEU A 40 -1.30 -0.79 2.18
N PRO A 41 -1.12 -1.74 1.24
CA PRO A 41 -1.12 -1.43 -0.18
C PRO A 41 -2.53 -1.01 -0.63
N LYS A 42 -2.66 0.04 -1.43
CA LYS A 42 -3.96 0.50 -1.97
C LYS A 42 -4.69 -0.60 -2.74
N ALA A 43 -3.94 -1.36 -3.54
CA ALA A 43 -4.47 -2.48 -4.32
C ALA A 43 -5.07 -3.61 -3.47
N ALA A 44 -4.64 -3.76 -2.21
CA ALA A 44 -5.22 -4.78 -1.32
C ALA A 44 -6.66 -4.43 -0.93
N ALA A 45 -6.94 -3.15 -0.68
CA ALA A 45 -8.29 -2.66 -0.40
C ALA A 45 -9.19 -2.81 -1.64
N GLU A 46 -8.68 -2.46 -2.82
CA GLU A 46 -9.39 -2.63 -4.09
C GLU A 46 -9.73 -4.10 -4.36
N ARG A 47 -8.75 -5.02 -4.23
CA ARG A 47 -8.99 -6.45 -4.46
C ARG A 47 -9.98 -7.02 -3.45
N ALA A 48 -9.89 -6.65 -2.17
CA ALA A 48 -10.86 -7.09 -1.18
C ALA A 48 -12.28 -6.60 -1.52
N GLY A 49 -12.40 -5.37 -2.05
CA GLY A 49 -13.67 -4.84 -2.56
C GLY A 49 -14.25 -5.69 -3.69
N ALA A 50 -13.44 -6.04 -4.69
CA ALA A 50 -13.87 -6.90 -5.80
C ALA A 50 -14.29 -8.30 -5.33
N VAL A 51 -13.52 -8.91 -4.42
CA VAL A 51 -13.85 -10.22 -3.85
C VAL A 51 -15.23 -10.21 -3.18
N ILE A 52 -15.53 -9.17 -2.41
CA ILE A 52 -16.80 -9.09 -1.67
C ILE A 52 -17.95 -8.70 -2.59
N GLY A 53 -17.78 -7.63 -3.37
CA GLY A 53 -18.87 -7.00 -4.13
C GLY A 53 -19.16 -7.63 -5.48
N GLU A 54 -18.23 -8.41 -6.04
CA GLU A 54 -18.39 -9.02 -7.36
C GLU A 54 -18.35 -10.54 -7.26
N GLU A 55 -17.23 -11.07 -6.75
CA GLU A 55 -16.97 -12.51 -6.76
C GLU A 55 -17.90 -13.27 -5.79
N TRP A 56 -18.03 -12.79 -4.55
CA TRP A 56 -18.90 -13.43 -3.56
C TRP A 56 -20.37 -13.18 -3.85
N ASP A 57 -20.76 -11.92 -4.09
CA ASP A 57 -22.17 -11.56 -4.33
C ASP A 57 -22.77 -12.29 -5.53
N ASN A 58 -22.09 -12.27 -6.69
CA ASN A 58 -22.62 -12.85 -7.93
C ASN A 58 -22.19 -14.30 -8.17
N GLY A 59 -20.95 -14.63 -7.81
CA GLY A 59 -20.36 -15.96 -8.07
C GLY A 59 -20.77 -17.01 -7.05
N LEU A 60 -21.12 -16.60 -5.81
CA LEU A 60 -21.32 -17.50 -4.67
C LEU A 60 -20.15 -18.51 -4.57
N ILE A 61 -20.44 -19.80 -4.35
CA ILE A 61 -19.41 -20.84 -4.27
C ILE A 61 -18.61 -21.04 -5.57
N ARG A 62 -19.10 -20.55 -6.73
CA ARG A 62 -18.38 -20.63 -8.00
C ARG A 62 -17.31 -19.54 -8.15
N GLY A 63 -17.48 -18.42 -7.45
CA GLY A 63 -16.56 -17.27 -7.54
C GLY A 63 -15.10 -17.63 -7.22
N TRP A 64 -14.85 -18.65 -6.41
CA TRP A 64 -13.50 -19.11 -6.08
C TRP A 64 -12.73 -19.73 -7.26
N ASN A 65 -13.43 -20.27 -8.25
CA ASN A 65 -12.81 -20.93 -9.39
C ASN A 65 -12.59 -19.98 -10.58
N ASP A 66 -13.29 -18.84 -10.59
CA ASP A 66 -13.30 -17.88 -11.69
C ASP A 66 -12.48 -16.59 -11.40
N ALA A 67 -11.82 -16.51 -10.22
CA ALA A 67 -11.16 -15.33 -9.66
C ALA A 67 -9.70 -15.07 -10.10
#